data_AF-A0AAW8AIR0-F1
#
_entry.id   AF-A0AAW8AIR0-F1
#
_cell.length_a   1.000
_cell.length_b   1.000
_cell.length_c   1.000
_cell.angle_alpha   90.00
_cell.angle_beta   90.00
_cell.angle_gamma   90.00
#
_symmetry.space_group_name_H-M   'P 1'
#
loop_
_entity.id
_entity.type
_entity.pdbx_description
1 polymer ?
#
loop_
_entity_poly.entity_id
_entity_poly.type
_entity_poly.pdbx_seq_one_letter_code
_entity_poly.pdbx_strand_id
1 'polypeptide(L)'
;MDRLYELGKRFDRLLYMSIVVVIFSFLTCSLLITLSSQNLFALITSYKDIKQQIETKRIKIEFIEKQIAAINENVSDILDFRKRINKSAGDTESYKSRIENEFFSISKKTINESLIEIDLDEVSSINELNYFMYNLLKKEIEKSSMGYIVRDKIESALPEKNKIANYHDAMNWLDEKIKDESNSKIEIVNIESTLIIPFKIGDMASSVSLISIAKIASYVMPVFMVFWFGSLFVTRRIEMMNLIKIKDVSLIYPHIFNIFSVDTTKSQDFNLYLLGDEKIRKQVNFSIFLIKIIKGFLFISLALAMCGPLYYGEIIYLMNYNTTSLSLFVVLLFCMTINIIQVVGYVYLESISSNVIYRIKNGEVDGYELNF
;
A
#
# COMPACT_ATOMS: atom_id res chain seq x y z
N MET A 1 15.84 1.32 -42.08
CA MET A 1 15.01 0.10 -42.15
C MET A 1 15.61 -1.05 -41.33
N ASP A 2 16.91 -1.03 -40.99
CA ASP A 2 17.66 -2.10 -40.30
C ASP A 2 17.32 -2.39 -38.81
N ARG A 3 16.17 -1.93 -38.29
CA ARG A 3 15.84 -2.06 -36.85
C ARG A 3 14.55 -2.84 -36.54
N LEU A 4 13.84 -3.39 -37.54
CA LEU A 4 12.65 -4.22 -37.25
C LEU A 4 13.00 -5.48 -36.48
N TYR A 5 14.06 -6.16 -36.91
CA TYR A 5 14.58 -7.33 -36.22
C TYR A 5 14.91 -7.02 -34.74
N GLU A 6 15.48 -5.84 -34.46
CA GLU A 6 15.73 -5.40 -33.08
C GLU A 6 14.45 -5.16 -32.29
N LEU A 7 13.40 -4.62 -32.91
CA LEU A 7 12.11 -4.36 -32.26
C LEU A 7 11.41 -5.66 -31.86
N GLY A 8 11.33 -6.65 -32.76
CA GLY A 8 10.75 -7.95 -32.42
C GLY A 8 11.57 -8.68 -31.36
N LYS A 9 12.90 -8.58 -31.39
CA LYS A 9 13.78 -9.11 -30.32
C LYS A 9 13.55 -8.42 -28.97
N ARG A 10 13.23 -7.11 -28.95
CA ARG A 10 12.86 -6.39 -27.72
C ARG A 10 11.52 -6.87 -27.18
N PHE A 11 10.53 -7.06 -28.04
CA PHE A 11 9.22 -7.58 -27.65
C PHE A 11 9.32 -9.00 -27.06
N ASP A 12 10.08 -9.88 -27.71
CA ASP A 12 10.33 -11.25 -27.24
C ASP A 12 11.02 -11.27 -25.87
N ARG A 13 12.03 -10.42 -25.65
CA ARG A 13 12.65 -10.25 -24.33
C ARG A 13 11.64 -9.80 -23.26
N LEU A 14 10.73 -8.89 -23.58
CA LEU A 14 9.68 -8.47 -22.64
C LEU A 14 8.72 -9.63 -22.33
N LEU A 15 8.39 -10.48 -23.31
CA LEU A 15 7.59 -11.69 -23.11
C LEU A 15 8.31 -12.76 -22.28
N TYR A 16 9.63 -12.90 -22.39
CA TYR A 16 10.38 -13.79 -21.51
C TYR A 16 10.48 -13.23 -20.09
N MET A 17 10.79 -11.94 -19.93
CA MET A 17 10.86 -11.29 -18.62
C MET A 17 9.50 -11.20 -17.93
N SER A 18 8.42 -11.33 -18.69
CA SER A 18 7.06 -11.45 -18.18
C SER A 18 6.85 -12.65 -17.25
N ILE A 19 7.64 -13.73 -17.38
CA ILE A 19 7.62 -14.86 -16.44
C ILE A 19 8.03 -14.40 -15.04
N VAL A 20 9.03 -13.53 -14.95
CA VAL A 20 9.49 -12.96 -13.67
C VAL A 20 8.37 -12.11 -13.05
N VAL A 21 7.66 -11.34 -13.87
CA VAL A 21 6.50 -10.54 -13.43
C VAL A 21 5.36 -11.43 -12.91
N VAL A 22 5.08 -12.55 -13.56
CA VAL A 22 4.10 -13.54 -13.08
C VAL A 22 4.51 -14.04 -11.70
N ILE A 23 5.77 -14.46 -11.51
CA ILE A 23 6.28 -14.94 -10.22
C ILE A 23 6.13 -13.85 -9.15
N PHE A 24 6.54 -12.61 -9.42
CA PHE A 24 6.40 -11.50 -8.49
C PHE A 24 4.94 -11.19 -8.14
N SER A 25 4.02 -11.30 -9.11
CA SER A 25 2.59 -11.12 -8.88
C SER A 25 2.04 -12.18 -7.90
N PHE A 26 2.39 -13.45 -8.09
CA PHE A 26 2.01 -14.51 -7.17
C PHE A 26 2.62 -14.35 -5.77
N LEU A 27 3.89 -13.95 -5.68
CA LEU A 27 4.54 -13.68 -4.39
C LEU A 27 3.87 -12.51 -3.65
N THR A 28 3.55 -11.44 -4.37
CA THR A 28 2.85 -10.27 -3.81
C THR A 28 1.45 -10.67 -3.34
N CYS A 29 0.71 -11.42 -4.15
CA CYS A 29 -0.60 -11.95 -3.79
C CYS A 29 -0.54 -12.80 -2.52
N SER A 30 0.40 -13.76 -2.43
CA SER A 30 0.56 -14.59 -1.25
C SER A 30 0.90 -13.75 -0.02
N LEU A 31 1.81 -12.78 -0.13
CA LEU A 31 2.16 -11.89 0.96
C LEU A 31 0.92 -11.13 1.48
N LEU A 32 0.15 -10.54 0.58
CA LEU A 32 -1.03 -9.75 0.91
C LEU A 32 -2.13 -10.61 1.54
N ILE A 33 -2.40 -11.80 0.98
CA ILE A 33 -3.38 -12.73 1.52
C ILE A 33 -2.99 -13.18 2.92
N THR A 34 -1.73 -13.59 3.15
CA THR A 34 -1.36 -14.10 4.48
C THR A 34 -1.40 -13.01 5.55
N LEU A 35 -0.95 -11.79 5.22
CA LEU A 35 -1.05 -10.66 6.15
C LEU A 35 -2.52 -10.29 6.45
N SER A 36 -3.40 -10.44 5.45
CA SER A 36 -4.82 -10.15 5.54
C SER A 36 -5.58 -11.24 6.31
N SER A 37 -5.29 -12.52 6.09
CA SER A 37 -6.00 -13.65 6.69
C SER A 37 -5.76 -13.77 8.20
N GLN A 38 -4.59 -13.38 8.67
CA GLN A 38 -4.24 -13.50 10.09
C GLN A 38 -4.71 -12.29 10.92
N ASN A 39 -5.30 -11.26 10.29
CA ASN A 39 -5.63 -9.96 10.92
C ASN A 39 -4.46 -9.34 11.72
N LEU A 40 -3.23 -9.86 11.57
CA LEU A 40 -2.04 -9.46 12.33
C LEU A 40 -1.71 -8.00 12.09
N PHE A 41 -1.88 -7.55 10.85
CA PHE A 41 -1.70 -6.14 10.50
C PHE A 41 -2.66 -5.25 11.29
N ALA A 42 -3.96 -5.58 11.25
CA ALA A 42 -4.98 -4.78 11.93
C ALA A 42 -4.71 -4.79 13.43
N LEU A 43 -4.39 -5.94 14.00
CA LEU A 43 -4.14 -6.12 15.42
C LEU A 43 -2.87 -5.41 15.93
N ILE A 44 -1.75 -5.47 15.17
CA ILE A 44 -0.53 -4.71 15.50
C ILE A 44 -0.76 -3.20 15.36
N THR A 45 -1.45 -2.77 14.30
CA THR A 45 -1.76 -1.34 14.07
C THR A 45 -2.66 -0.81 15.17
N SER A 46 -3.65 -1.60 15.56
CA SER A 46 -4.55 -1.36 16.68
C SER A 46 -3.81 -1.16 17.99
N TYR A 47 -2.91 -2.07 18.36
CA TYR A 47 -2.11 -1.91 19.58
C TYR A 47 -1.25 -0.64 19.54
N LYS A 48 -0.65 -0.32 18.38
CA LYS A 48 0.13 0.91 18.21
C LYS A 48 -0.71 2.18 18.33
N ASP A 49 -1.92 2.19 17.76
CA ASP A 49 -2.84 3.33 17.83
C ASP A 49 -3.32 3.55 19.27
N ILE A 50 -3.74 2.48 19.97
CA ILE A 50 -4.08 2.55 21.40
C ILE A 50 -2.90 3.11 22.21
N LYS A 51 -1.69 2.58 21.98
CA LYS A 51 -0.48 3.06 22.65
C LYS A 51 -0.26 4.55 22.42
N GLN A 52 -0.34 5.01 21.17
CA GLN A 52 -0.14 6.41 20.81
C GLN A 52 -1.21 7.32 21.42
N GLN A 53 -2.46 6.88 21.48
CA GLN A 53 -3.55 7.63 22.12
C GLN A 53 -3.30 7.79 23.63
N ILE A 54 -2.85 6.74 24.31
CA ILE A 54 -2.51 6.80 25.73
C ILE A 54 -1.27 7.67 25.98
N GLU A 55 -0.22 7.58 25.14
CA GLU A 55 0.95 8.46 25.20
C GLU A 55 0.57 9.94 25.03
N THR A 56 -0.28 10.24 24.05
CA THR A 56 -0.74 11.62 23.80
C THR A 56 -1.50 12.17 25.02
N LYS A 57 -2.33 11.34 25.68
CA LYS A 57 -3.00 11.72 26.92
C LYS A 57 -2.02 11.96 28.06
N ARG A 58 -1.00 11.10 28.21
CA ARG A 58 0.03 11.27 29.24
C ARG A 58 0.81 12.57 29.07
N ILE A 59 1.20 12.94 27.84
CA ILE A 59 1.90 14.21 27.58
C ILE A 59 1.05 15.41 28.02
N LYS A 60 -0.26 15.39 27.72
CA LYS A 60 -1.19 16.44 28.16
C LYS A 60 -1.28 16.50 29.68
N ILE A 61 -1.34 15.35 30.35
CA ILE A 61 -1.41 15.27 31.81
C ILE A 61 -0.11 15.77 32.46
N GLU A 62 1.07 15.38 31.98
CA GLU A 62 2.34 15.88 32.51
C GLU A 62 2.46 17.41 32.37
N PHE A 63 1.86 17.98 31.33
CA PHE A 63 1.76 19.44 31.18
C PHE A 63 0.84 20.06 32.24
N ILE A 64 -0.30 19.44 32.54
CA ILE A 64 -1.24 19.90 33.57
C ILE A 64 -0.65 19.74 34.97
N GLU A 65 -0.01 18.60 35.28
CA GLU A 65 0.64 18.35 36.58
C GLU A 65 1.73 19.38 36.88
N LYS A 66 2.52 19.78 35.86
CA LYS A 66 3.49 20.87 35.99
C LYS A 66 2.83 22.20 36.32
N GLN A 67 1.69 22.51 35.71
CA GLN A 67 0.93 23.72 36.03
C GLN A 67 0.36 23.69 37.45
N ILE A 68 -0.22 22.57 37.87
CA ILE A 68 -0.73 22.38 39.24
C ILE A 68 0.41 22.52 40.26
N ALA A 69 1.58 21.94 39.99
CA ALA A 69 2.74 22.05 40.86
C ALA A 69 3.21 23.51 41.01
N ALA A 70 3.29 24.25 39.91
CA ALA A 70 3.64 25.68 39.93
C ALA A 70 2.62 26.52 40.72
N ILE A 71 1.32 26.23 40.56
CA ILE A 71 0.26 26.88 41.35
C ILE A 71 0.41 26.55 42.84
N ASN A 72 0.62 25.28 43.20
CA ASN A 72 0.76 24.86 44.59
C ASN A 72 2.01 25.44 45.26
N GLU A 73 3.13 25.56 44.54
CA GLU A 73 4.34 26.23 45.01
C GLU A 73 4.06 27.71 45.28
N ASN A 74 3.42 28.41 44.34
CA ASN A 74 3.00 29.80 44.52
C ASN A 74 2.04 29.99 45.72
N VAL A 75 1.09 29.07 45.94
CA VAL A 75 0.15 29.12 47.07
C VAL A 75 0.86 28.83 48.40
N SER A 76 1.79 27.87 48.41
CA SER A 76 2.63 27.57 49.57
C SER A 76 3.46 28.79 49.95
N ASP A 77 4.10 29.45 48.99
CA ASP A 77 4.86 30.68 49.20
C ASP A 77 4.01 31.79 49.82
N ILE A 78 2.77 31.96 49.36
CA ILE A 78 1.80 32.91 49.95
C ILE A 78 1.46 32.55 51.41
N LEU A 79 1.23 31.27 51.70
CA LEU A 79 0.88 30.82 53.05
C LEU A 79 2.06 30.97 54.02
N ASP A 80 3.26 30.66 53.58
CA ASP A 80 4.48 30.82 54.36
C ASP A 80 4.83 32.30 54.56
N PHE A 81 4.56 33.14 53.56
CA PHE A 81 4.64 34.58 53.69
C PHE A 81 3.68 35.10 54.76
N ARG A 82 2.41 34.69 54.73
CA ARG A 82 1.39 35.08 55.72
C ARG A 82 1.77 34.68 57.15
N LYS A 83 2.40 33.51 57.33
CA LYS A 83 2.96 33.09 58.63
C LYS A 83 4.08 34.02 59.10
N ARG A 84 4.97 34.48 58.21
CA ARG A 84 6.03 35.43 58.54
C ARG A 84 5.46 36.79 58.98
N ILE A 85 4.44 37.29 58.30
CA ILE A 85 3.73 38.53 58.72
C ILE A 85 3.20 38.38 60.15
N ASN A 86 2.45 37.30 60.42
CA ASN A 86 1.81 37.07 61.71
C ASN A 86 2.82 36.89 62.86
N LYS A 87 4.05 36.41 62.59
CA LYS A 87 5.13 36.34 63.58
C LYS A 87 5.80 37.70 63.86
N SER A 88 5.75 38.64 62.92
CA SER A 88 6.47 39.91 62.96
C SER A 88 5.67 41.10 63.52
N ALA A 89 4.60 40.85 64.28
CA ALA A 89 3.64 41.87 64.75
C ALA A 89 4.21 42.97 65.69
N GLY A 90 5.53 43.08 65.83
CA GLY A 90 6.22 44.07 66.67
C GLY A 90 7.11 45.09 65.95
N ASP A 91 7.33 45.02 64.62
CA ASP A 91 8.35 45.83 63.95
C ASP A 91 7.82 46.92 62.98
N THR A 92 8.55 48.04 62.96
CA THR A 92 8.35 49.35 62.28
C THR A 92 7.69 49.37 60.89
N GLU A 93 7.00 50.48 60.57
CA GLU A 93 6.27 50.75 59.30
C GLU A 93 7.06 50.43 58.00
N SER A 94 8.38 50.61 58.01
CA SER A 94 9.24 50.28 56.87
C SER A 94 9.28 48.78 56.55
N TYR A 95 9.24 47.92 57.57
CA TYR A 95 9.24 46.47 57.40
C TYR A 95 7.90 45.99 56.83
N LYS A 96 6.81 46.58 57.34
CA LYS A 96 5.44 46.32 56.87
C LYS A 96 5.23 46.69 55.40
N SER A 97 5.70 47.86 54.97
CA SER A 97 5.62 48.30 53.56
C SER A 97 6.43 47.40 52.60
N ARG A 98 7.63 46.97 53.02
CA ARG A 98 8.47 46.08 52.21
C ARG A 98 7.81 44.71 52.03
N ILE A 99 7.22 44.19 53.10
CA ILE A 99 6.45 42.95 53.10
C ILE A 99 5.17 43.07 52.24
N GLU A 100 4.43 44.18 52.34
CA GLU A 100 3.23 44.38 51.52
C GLU A 100 3.57 44.42 50.02
N ASN A 101 4.67 45.08 49.62
CA ASN A 101 5.12 45.10 48.22
C ASN A 101 5.56 43.70 47.73
N GLU A 102 6.22 42.91 48.58
CA GLU A 102 6.59 41.53 48.25
C GLU A 102 5.32 40.67 48.08
N PHE A 103 4.32 40.81 48.96
CA PHE A 103 3.02 40.17 48.85
C PHE A 103 2.26 40.57 47.57
N PHE A 104 2.27 41.85 47.20
CA PHE A 104 1.66 42.33 45.96
C PHE A 104 2.36 41.76 44.72
N SER A 105 3.69 41.57 44.77
CA SER A 105 4.43 40.95 43.66
C SER A 105 4.10 39.46 43.51
N ILE A 106 4.01 38.73 44.62
CA ILE A 106 3.64 37.31 44.64
C ILE A 106 2.19 37.15 44.19
N SER A 107 1.25 37.90 44.77
CA SER A 107 -0.18 37.81 44.41
C SER A 107 -0.44 38.17 42.95
N LYS A 108 0.28 39.16 42.39
CA LYS A 108 0.16 39.52 40.97
C LYS A 108 0.73 38.44 40.05
N LYS A 109 1.81 37.75 40.46
CA LYS A 109 2.34 36.58 39.75
C LYS A 109 1.35 35.41 39.81
N THR A 110 0.79 35.13 40.99
CA THR A 110 -0.21 34.08 41.19
C THR A 110 -1.47 34.35 40.37
N ILE A 111 -2.02 35.58 40.38
CA ILE A 111 -3.25 35.92 39.61
C ILE A 111 -3.04 35.79 38.09
N ASN A 112 -1.85 36.11 37.58
CA ASN A 112 -1.53 35.96 36.16
C ASN A 112 -1.30 34.51 35.74
N GLU A 113 -0.83 33.64 36.65
CA GLU A 113 -0.60 32.20 36.40
C GLU A 113 -1.82 31.33 36.77
N SER A 114 -2.68 31.77 37.70
CA SER A 114 -3.85 31.03 38.21
C SER A 114 -5.15 31.26 37.45
N LEU A 115 -5.15 32.09 36.40
CA LEU A 115 -6.28 32.30 35.50
C LEU A 115 -6.37 31.22 34.40
N ILE A 116 -5.64 30.12 34.55
CA ILE A 116 -5.82 28.93 33.73
C ILE A 116 -6.88 28.08 34.43
N GLU A 117 -8.13 28.16 33.97
CA GLU A 117 -9.19 27.21 34.34
C GLU A 117 -8.74 25.81 33.93
N ILE A 118 -8.24 25.03 34.90
CA ILE A 118 -8.04 23.61 34.73
C ILE A 118 -9.43 22.98 34.74
N ASP A 119 -9.86 22.45 33.60
CA ASP A 119 -11.17 21.83 33.43
C ASP A 119 -11.30 20.60 34.37
N LEU A 120 -12.48 20.38 34.93
CA LEU A 120 -12.79 19.18 35.72
C LEU A 120 -12.59 17.90 34.88
N ASP A 121 -12.81 17.98 33.57
CA ASP A 121 -12.55 16.89 32.63
C ASP A 121 -11.05 16.54 32.56
N GLU A 122 -10.16 17.53 32.71
CA GLU A 122 -8.71 17.33 32.76
C GLU A 122 -8.28 16.63 34.05
N VAL A 123 -8.82 17.03 35.20
CA VAL A 123 -8.54 16.39 36.50
C VAL A 123 -9.06 14.94 36.52
N SER A 124 -10.22 14.68 35.90
CA SER A 124 -10.75 13.32 35.75
C SER A 124 -9.81 12.43 34.92
N SER A 125 -9.18 13.00 33.89
CA SER A 125 -8.23 12.31 33.02
C SER A 125 -6.95 11.93 33.78
N ILE A 126 -6.48 12.77 34.70
CA ILE A 126 -5.34 12.48 35.60
C ILE A 126 -5.66 11.28 36.49
N ASN A 127 -6.85 11.25 37.11
CA ASN A 127 -7.26 10.13 37.95
C ASN A 127 -7.47 8.84 37.12
N GLU A 128 -8.02 8.93 35.91
CA GLU A 128 -8.12 7.79 34.99
C GLU A 128 -6.73 7.21 34.68
N LEU A 129 -5.72 8.06 34.45
CA LEU A 129 -4.37 7.63 34.05
C LEU A 129 -3.49 7.15 35.22
N ASN A 130 -3.75 7.64 36.43
CA ASN A 130 -2.99 7.26 37.63
C ASN A 130 -3.62 6.10 38.42
N TYR A 131 -4.95 5.96 38.39
CA TYR A 131 -5.66 5.00 39.27
C TYR A 131 -6.63 4.07 38.54
N PHE A 132 -7.07 4.40 37.32
CA PHE A 132 -8.04 3.60 36.57
C PHE A 132 -7.54 3.22 35.17
N MET A 133 -6.23 2.96 35.02
CA MET A 133 -5.62 2.64 33.73
C MET A 133 -6.29 1.50 32.99
N TYR A 134 -6.74 0.48 33.71
CA TYR A 134 -7.50 -0.62 33.12
C TYR A 134 -8.78 -0.13 32.40
N ASN A 135 -9.53 0.78 33.03
CA ASN A 135 -10.75 1.34 32.46
C ASN A 135 -10.44 2.26 31.28
N LEU A 136 -9.37 3.05 31.38
CA LEU A 136 -8.90 3.90 30.28
C LEU A 136 -8.54 3.04 29.06
N LEU A 137 -7.75 2.00 29.26
CA LEU A 137 -7.34 1.08 28.20
C LEU A 137 -8.54 0.38 27.55
N LYS A 138 -9.50 -0.09 28.35
CA LYS A 138 -10.76 -0.65 27.84
C LYS A 138 -11.56 0.36 27.01
N LYS A 139 -11.68 1.60 27.49
CA LYS A 139 -12.39 2.70 26.80
C LYS A 139 -11.73 3.05 25.47
N GLU A 140 -10.39 3.04 25.39
CA GLU A 140 -9.70 3.24 24.10
C GLU A 140 -9.90 2.07 23.13
N ILE A 141 -9.94 0.83 23.63
CA ILE A 141 -10.28 -0.34 22.81
C ILE A 141 -11.71 -0.23 22.26
N GLU A 142 -12.68 0.16 23.09
CA GLU A 142 -14.08 0.34 22.68
C GLU A 142 -14.26 1.49 21.67
N LYS A 143 -13.53 2.60 21.85
CA LYS A 143 -13.56 3.78 20.97
C LYS A 143 -12.84 3.57 19.65
N SER A 144 -11.89 2.66 19.61
CA SER A 144 -11.10 2.41 18.41
C SER A 144 -11.98 1.96 17.24
N SER A 145 -11.66 2.46 16.04
CA SER A 145 -12.35 2.14 14.78
C SER A 145 -12.03 0.73 14.24
N MET A 146 -11.60 -0.17 15.13
CA MET A 146 -11.17 -1.52 14.80
C MET A 146 -12.38 -2.40 14.46
N GLY A 147 -12.23 -3.29 13.47
CA GLY A 147 -13.26 -4.27 13.14
C GLY A 147 -13.56 -5.21 14.32
N TYR A 148 -14.81 -5.67 14.43
CA TYR A 148 -15.32 -6.48 15.56
C TYR A 148 -14.41 -7.66 15.93
N ILE A 149 -13.90 -8.40 14.93
CA ILE A 149 -13.01 -9.56 15.13
C ILE A 149 -11.69 -9.17 15.81
N VAL A 150 -11.11 -8.02 15.45
CA VAL A 150 -9.85 -7.53 16.04
C VAL A 150 -10.10 -7.05 17.46
N ARG A 151 -11.22 -6.37 17.69
CA ARG A 151 -11.63 -5.91 19.02
C ARG A 151 -11.81 -7.08 19.98
N ASP A 152 -12.57 -8.11 19.61
CA ASP A 152 -12.79 -9.30 20.44
C ASP A 152 -11.47 -10.01 20.80
N LYS A 153 -10.54 -10.06 19.83
CA LYS A 153 -9.22 -10.66 20.06
C LYS A 153 -8.35 -9.84 21.02
N ILE A 154 -8.45 -8.50 21.00
CA ILE A 154 -7.78 -7.62 21.96
C ILE A 154 -8.46 -7.69 23.34
N GLU A 155 -9.79 -7.69 23.38
CA GLU A 155 -10.59 -7.80 24.61
C GLU A 155 -10.38 -9.13 25.33
N SER A 156 -10.25 -10.23 24.61
CA SER A 156 -9.93 -11.54 25.19
C SER A 156 -8.48 -11.65 25.66
N ALA A 157 -7.57 -10.84 25.12
CA ALA A 157 -6.16 -10.80 25.50
C ALA A 157 -5.85 -9.82 26.65
N LEU A 158 -6.84 -9.06 27.12
CA LEU A 158 -6.70 -8.12 28.23
C LEU A 158 -6.30 -8.87 29.52
N PRO A 159 -5.31 -8.36 30.27
CA PRO A 159 -4.96 -8.92 31.57
C PRO A 159 -6.12 -8.77 32.56
N GLU A 160 -6.07 -9.52 33.65
CA GLU A 160 -6.93 -9.22 34.80
C GLU A 160 -6.70 -7.79 35.31
N LYS A 161 -7.75 -7.14 35.80
CA LYS A 161 -7.73 -5.73 36.26
C LYS A 161 -6.62 -5.42 37.27
N ASN A 162 -6.26 -6.39 38.11
CA ASN A 162 -5.20 -6.30 39.11
C ASN A 162 -3.78 -6.23 38.52
N LYS A 163 -3.57 -6.61 37.26
CA LYS A 163 -2.26 -6.63 36.58
C LYS A 163 -1.94 -5.35 35.80
N ILE A 164 -2.91 -4.47 35.60
CA ILE A 164 -2.71 -3.13 35.01
C ILE A 164 -3.07 -2.10 36.08
N ALA A 165 -2.11 -1.78 36.95
CA ALA A 165 -2.33 -0.80 38.02
C ALA A 165 -2.00 0.62 37.57
N ASN A 166 -0.96 0.77 36.76
CA ASN A 166 -0.44 2.08 36.36
C ASN A 166 -0.13 2.15 34.85
N TYR A 167 0.28 3.34 34.39
CA TYR A 167 0.62 3.57 32.99
C TYR A 167 1.76 2.66 32.50
N HIS A 168 2.77 2.41 33.33
CA HIS A 168 3.93 1.61 32.94
C HIS A 168 3.53 0.16 32.69
N ASP A 169 2.66 -0.40 33.53
CA ASP A 169 2.10 -1.75 33.34
C ASP A 169 1.31 -1.84 32.02
N ALA A 170 0.49 -0.84 31.72
CA ALA A 170 -0.27 -0.76 30.48
C ALA A 170 0.65 -0.68 29.24
N MET A 171 1.70 0.14 29.30
CA MET A 171 2.65 0.27 28.18
C MET A 171 3.47 -1.00 27.99
N ASN A 172 3.93 -1.63 29.08
CA ASN A 172 4.67 -2.88 29.02
C ASN A 172 3.82 -4.00 28.40
N TRP A 173 2.55 -4.10 28.79
CA TRP A 173 1.63 -5.06 28.17
C TRP A 173 1.42 -4.78 26.67
N LEU A 174 1.21 -3.51 26.27
CA LEU A 174 1.08 -3.15 24.86
C LEU A 174 2.36 -3.46 24.08
N ASP A 175 3.54 -3.17 24.64
CA ASP A 175 4.83 -3.45 24.01
C ASP A 175 5.11 -4.95 23.88
N GLU A 176 4.75 -5.73 24.90
CA GLU A 176 4.83 -7.19 24.85
C GLU A 176 3.89 -7.75 23.76
N LYS A 177 2.64 -7.28 23.69
CA LYS A 177 1.71 -7.71 22.63
C LYS A 177 2.12 -7.28 21.24
N ILE A 178 2.64 -6.06 21.07
CA ILE A 178 3.22 -5.62 19.80
C ILE A 178 4.38 -6.54 19.41
N LYS A 179 5.26 -6.88 20.37
CA LYS A 179 6.41 -7.74 20.15
C LYS A 179 6.00 -9.18 19.80
N ASP A 180 5.09 -9.77 20.56
CA ASP A 180 4.59 -11.14 20.35
C ASP A 180 3.95 -11.29 18.97
N GLU A 181 3.03 -10.39 18.64
CA GLU A 181 2.33 -10.41 17.35
C GLU A 181 3.30 -10.10 16.20
N SER A 182 4.30 -9.22 16.40
CA SER A 182 5.36 -8.95 15.42
C SER A 182 6.38 -10.07 15.21
N ASN A 183 6.50 -11.00 16.16
CA ASN A 183 7.34 -12.19 16.07
C ASN A 183 6.54 -13.44 15.69
N SER A 184 5.23 -13.30 15.48
CA SER A 184 4.40 -14.40 15.05
C SER A 184 4.90 -14.93 13.69
N LYS A 185 4.91 -16.27 13.58
CA LYS A 185 5.29 -16.96 12.36
C LYS A 185 4.14 -16.89 11.37
N ILE A 186 4.45 -16.43 10.17
CA ILE A 186 3.52 -16.32 9.05
C ILE A 186 3.95 -17.30 7.97
N GLU A 187 3.03 -18.07 7.40
CA GLU A 187 3.33 -18.91 6.23
C GLU A 187 3.13 -18.13 4.93
N ILE A 188 4.22 -17.80 4.25
CA ILE A 188 4.19 -17.19 2.91
C ILE A 188 4.55 -18.30 1.92
N VAL A 189 3.63 -18.69 1.04
CA VAL A 189 3.84 -19.79 0.08
C VAL A 189 4.35 -21.07 0.77
N ASN A 190 3.69 -21.49 1.85
CA ASN A 190 4.06 -22.65 2.67
C ASN A 190 5.49 -22.61 3.27
N ILE A 191 6.10 -21.43 3.36
CA ILE A 191 7.37 -21.21 4.04
C ILE A 191 7.11 -20.40 5.31
N GLU A 192 7.41 -20.99 6.47
CA GLU A 192 7.40 -20.26 7.75
C GLU A 192 8.36 -19.07 7.68
N SER A 193 7.82 -17.87 7.79
CA SER A 193 8.53 -16.60 7.74
C SER A 193 8.18 -15.75 8.97
N THR A 194 9.17 -15.09 9.56
CA THR A 194 8.93 -14.12 10.64
C THR A 194 8.46 -12.80 10.05
N LEU A 195 7.48 -12.15 10.68
CA LEU A 195 6.97 -10.81 10.31
C LEU A 195 8.04 -9.72 10.21
N ILE A 196 9.16 -9.92 10.90
CA ILE A 196 10.35 -9.09 10.82
C ILE A 196 11.42 -9.90 10.08
N ILE A 197 11.90 -9.36 8.95
CA ILE A 197 13.06 -9.90 8.26
C ILE A 197 14.29 -9.15 8.77
N PRO A 198 15.19 -9.79 9.52
CA PRO A 198 16.45 -9.18 9.89
C PRO A 198 17.37 -9.11 8.66
N PHE A 199 17.72 -7.89 8.25
CA PHE A 199 18.73 -7.63 7.25
C PHE A 199 20.01 -7.15 7.94
N LYS A 200 21.14 -7.77 7.59
CA LYS A 200 22.45 -7.31 8.03
C LYS A 200 23.27 -6.91 6.82
N ILE A 201 23.61 -5.62 6.72
CA ILE A 201 24.53 -5.10 5.70
C ILE A 201 25.77 -4.58 6.45
N GLY A 202 26.86 -5.34 6.39
CA GLY A 202 28.05 -5.06 7.21
C GLY A 202 27.73 -5.14 8.71
N ASP A 203 27.98 -4.05 9.44
CA ASP A 203 27.69 -3.96 10.88
C ASP A 203 26.29 -3.42 11.20
N MET A 204 25.53 -2.94 10.22
CA MET A 204 24.15 -2.49 10.43
C MET A 204 23.20 -3.69 10.41
N ALA A 205 22.63 -4.00 11.57
CA ALA A 205 21.47 -4.87 11.70
C ALA A 205 20.19 -4.00 11.64
N SER A 206 19.43 -4.12 10.55
CA SER A 206 18.14 -3.46 10.38
C SER A 206 17.03 -4.50 10.26
N SER A 207 15.94 -4.29 10.97
CA SER A 207 14.72 -5.09 10.84
C SER A 207 13.74 -4.40 9.90
N VAL A 208 13.37 -5.06 8.79
CA VAL A 208 12.28 -4.56 7.93
C VAL A 208 11.04 -5.39 8.20
N SER A 209 9.94 -4.71 8.53
CA SER A 209 8.66 -5.39 8.72
C SER A 209 8.05 -5.78 7.37
N LEU A 210 7.57 -7.01 7.24
CA LEU A 210 6.80 -7.49 6.09
C LEU A 210 5.54 -6.66 5.85
N ILE A 211 4.99 -6.08 6.91
CA ILE A 211 3.90 -5.10 6.89
C ILE A 211 4.28 -3.85 6.07
N SER A 212 5.47 -3.28 6.29
CA SER A 212 5.96 -2.14 5.51
C SER A 212 6.22 -2.53 4.05
N ILE A 213 6.78 -3.72 3.82
CA ILE A 213 7.01 -4.25 2.47
C ILE A 213 5.70 -4.40 1.71
N ALA A 214 4.69 -5.01 2.34
CA ALA A 214 3.36 -5.18 1.75
C ALA A 214 2.71 -3.84 1.41
N LYS A 215 2.75 -2.87 2.33
CA LYS A 215 2.21 -1.53 2.08
C LYS A 215 2.90 -0.84 0.89
N ILE A 216 4.22 -0.94 0.78
CA ILE A 216 4.96 -0.38 -0.37
C ILE A 216 4.60 -1.14 -1.64
N ALA A 217 4.58 -2.47 -1.60
CA ALA A 217 4.23 -3.31 -2.73
C ALA A 217 2.84 -2.98 -3.26
N SER A 218 1.87 -2.71 -2.38
CA SER A 218 0.50 -2.32 -2.75
C SER A 218 0.39 -1.02 -3.54
N TYR A 219 1.33 -0.09 -3.36
CA TYR A 219 1.39 1.12 -4.21
C TYR A 219 2.24 0.90 -5.47
N VAL A 220 3.37 0.21 -5.34
CA VAL A 220 4.36 0.11 -6.41
C VAL A 220 3.97 -0.90 -7.48
N MET A 221 3.43 -2.07 -7.10
CA MET A 221 3.14 -3.14 -8.04
C MET A 221 2.05 -2.78 -9.07
N PRO A 222 0.91 -2.17 -8.70
CA PRO A 222 -0.08 -1.73 -9.70
C PRO A 222 0.49 -0.73 -10.70
N VAL A 223 1.33 0.20 -10.24
CA VAL A 223 2.00 1.20 -11.10
C VAL A 223 3.03 0.53 -12.01
N PHE A 224 3.84 -0.39 -11.46
CA PHE A 224 4.78 -1.19 -12.23
C PHE A 224 4.08 -1.95 -13.35
N MET A 225 2.91 -2.54 -13.08
CA MET A 225 2.13 -3.26 -14.09
C MET A 225 1.68 -2.36 -15.24
N VAL A 226 1.27 -1.12 -14.94
CA VAL A 226 0.92 -0.11 -15.97
C VAL A 226 2.11 0.18 -16.89
N PHE A 227 3.31 0.30 -16.33
CA PHE A 227 4.52 0.47 -17.14
C PHE A 227 4.88 -0.80 -17.91
N TRP A 228 4.69 -1.99 -17.32
CA TRP A 228 4.97 -3.26 -17.97
C TRP A 228 4.08 -3.49 -19.20
N PHE A 229 2.75 -3.42 -19.03
CA PHE A 229 1.81 -3.53 -20.15
C PHE A 229 1.95 -2.36 -21.12
N GLY A 230 2.23 -1.15 -20.64
CA GLY A 230 2.55 -0.01 -21.49
C GLY A 230 3.73 -0.30 -22.41
N SER A 231 4.80 -0.92 -21.88
CA SER A 231 5.98 -1.29 -22.67
C SER A 231 5.67 -2.35 -23.73
N LEU A 232 4.87 -3.38 -23.38
CA LEU A 232 4.43 -4.41 -24.32
C LEU A 232 3.55 -3.81 -25.43
N PHE A 233 2.56 -3.00 -25.05
CA PHE A 233 1.64 -2.33 -25.97
C PHE A 233 2.37 -1.38 -26.93
N VAL A 234 3.22 -0.50 -26.42
CA VAL A 234 3.95 0.48 -27.24
C VAL A 234 4.93 -0.22 -28.18
N THR A 235 5.70 -1.19 -27.67
CA THR A 235 6.66 -1.94 -28.50
C THR A 235 5.95 -2.67 -29.62
N ARG A 236 4.82 -3.33 -29.31
CA ARG A 236 4.03 -4.03 -30.33
C ARG A 236 3.38 -3.08 -31.33
N ARG A 237 2.86 -1.93 -30.87
CA ARG A 237 2.28 -0.92 -31.75
C ARG A 237 3.30 -0.40 -32.76
N ILE A 238 4.51 -0.09 -32.31
CA ILE A 238 5.60 0.40 -33.17
C ILE A 238 6.00 -0.69 -34.17
N GLU A 239 6.14 -1.93 -33.71
CA GLU A 239 6.41 -3.07 -34.57
C GLU A 239 5.32 -3.20 -35.66
N MET A 240 4.05 -3.23 -35.29
CA MET A 240 2.92 -3.33 -36.22
C MET A 240 2.84 -2.17 -37.22
N MET A 241 3.04 -0.94 -36.77
CA MET A 241 3.08 0.23 -37.66
C MET A 241 4.20 0.13 -38.69
N ASN A 242 5.34 -0.47 -38.32
CA ASN A 242 6.43 -0.68 -39.25
C ASN A 242 6.20 -1.89 -40.15
N LEU A 243 5.54 -2.94 -39.67
CA LEU A 243 5.12 -4.09 -40.46
C LEU A 243 4.18 -3.71 -41.60
N ILE A 244 3.18 -2.85 -41.32
CA ILE A 244 2.26 -2.35 -42.35
C ILE A 244 3.02 -1.56 -43.42
N LYS A 245 4.09 -0.85 -43.04
CA LYS A 245 4.89 -0.02 -43.96
C LYS A 245 5.92 -0.81 -44.76
N ILE A 246 6.45 -1.90 -44.20
CA ILE A 246 7.49 -2.70 -44.82
C ILE A 246 6.83 -3.87 -45.54
N LYS A 247 7.03 -3.89 -46.86
CA LYS A 247 6.50 -4.97 -47.68
C LYS A 247 7.21 -6.30 -47.40
N ASP A 248 8.50 -6.27 -47.06
CA ASP A 248 9.36 -7.44 -46.82
C ASP A 248 9.23 -8.09 -45.43
N VAL A 249 8.58 -9.25 -45.35
CA VAL A 249 8.38 -10.06 -44.12
C VAL A 249 9.67 -10.74 -43.65
N SER A 250 10.68 -10.90 -44.51
CA SER A 250 11.94 -11.55 -44.13
C SER A 250 12.77 -10.74 -43.13
N LEU A 251 12.53 -9.43 -43.05
CA LEU A 251 13.18 -8.51 -42.10
C LEU A 251 12.59 -8.57 -40.69
N ILE A 252 11.56 -9.39 -40.48
CA ILE A 252 10.83 -9.47 -39.22
C ILE A 252 11.42 -10.58 -38.35
N TYR A 253 11.57 -10.30 -37.05
CA TYR A 253 11.97 -11.31 -36.08
C TYR A 253 10.85 -12.36 -35.90
N PRO A 254 11.15 -13.66 -36.07
CA PRO A 254 10.17 -14.72 -35.80
C PRO A 254 10.04 -14.93 -34.29
N HIS A 255 8.84 -14.70 -33.74
CA HIS A 255 8.54 -14.97 -32.33
C HIS A 255 7.10 -15.47 -32.15
N ILE A 256 6.74 -15.88 -30.94
CA ILE A 256 5.52 -16.69 -30.66
C ILE A 256 4.19 -16.02 -31.07
N PHE A 257 4.15 -14.69 -31.10
CA PHE A 257 2.97 -13.90 -31.53
C PHE A 257 3.01 -13.51 -33.01
N ASN A 258 4.09 -13.86 -33.71
CA ASN A 258 4.28 -13.59 -35.12
C ASN A 258 3.88 -14.81 -35.97
N ILE A 259 2.68 -15.33 -35.68
CA ILE A 259 2.05 -16.39 -36.47
C ILE A 259 1.57 -15.75 -37.78
N PHE A 260 2.22 -16.09 -38.88
CA PHE A 260 1.78 -15.74 -40.23
C PHE A 260 1.01 -16.91 -40.82
N SER A 261 -0.05 -16.63 -41.58
CA SER A 261 -0.68 -17.65 -42.42
C SER A 261 0.28 -17.99 -43.55
N VAL A 262 0.99 -19.11 -43.43
CA VAL A 262 1.86 -19.62 -44.49
C VAL A 262 1.07 -20.67 -45.26
N ASP A 263 0.60 -20.30 -46.45
CA ASP A 263 0.08 -21.28 -47.41
C ASP A 263 1.13 -21.50 -48.50
N THR A 264 2.10 -22.38 -48.22
CA THR A 264 3.29 -22.58 -49.07
C THR A 264 3.13 -23.65 -50.15
N THR A 265 1.93 -24.04 -50.57
CA THR A 265 1.84 -25.14 -51.55
C THR A 265 1.26 -24.82 -52.92
N LYS A 266 0.55 -23.70 -53.15
CA LYS A 266 0.08 -23.37 -54.51
C LYS A 266 0.04 -21.86 -54.77
N SER A 267 0.95 -21.37 -55.60
CA SER A 267 0.86 -20.03 -56.20
C SER A 267 -0.45 -19.77 -56.96
N GLN A 268 -1.16 -20.85 -57.35
CA GLN A 268 -2.51 -20.82 -57.91
C GLN A 268 -3.57 -20.36 -56.92
N ASP A 269 -3.51 -20.78 -55.65
CA ASP A 269 -4.57 -20.49 -54.66
C ASP A 269 -4.60 -19.01 -54.26
N PHE A 270 -3.43 -18.34 -54.25
CA PHE A 270 -3.36 -16.89 -54.06
C PHE A 270 -3.94 -16.10 -55.26
N ASN A 271 -3.66 -16.56 -56.48
CA ASN A 271 -4.26 -15.96 -57.67
C ASN A 271 -5.79 -16.22 -57.71
N LEU A 272 -6.25 -17.41 -57.31
CA LEU A 272 -7.68 -17.75 -57.18
C LEU A 272 -8.38 -16.96 -56.06
N TYR A 273 -7.68 -16.66 -54.97
CA TYR A 273 -8.15 -15.76 -53.91
C TYR A 273 -8.37 -14.33 -54.43
N LEU A 274 -7.39 -13.79 -55.19
CA LEU A 274 -7.51 -12.49 -55.88
C LEU A 274 -8.61 -12.50 -56.96
N LEU A 275 -8.80 -13.63 -57.66
CA LEU A 275 -9.86 -13.83 -58.65
C LEU A 275 -11.25 -14.08 -58.03
N GLY A 276 -11.35 -14.29 -56.71
CA GLY A 276 -12.61 -14.30 -55.98
C GLY A 276 -13.28 -15.67 -55.81
N ASP A 277 -12.56 -16.80 -55.83
CA ASP A 277 -13.16 -18.10 -55.51
C ASP A 277 -13.69 -18.11 -54.06
N GLU A 278 -15.00 -18.30 -53.92
CA GLU A 278 -15.72 -18.18 -52.64
C GLU A 278 -15.27 -19.23 -51.62
N LYS A 279 -14.90 -20.45 -52.06
CA LYS A 279 -14.43 -21.51 -51.17
C LYS A 279 -13.06 -21.18 -50.56
N ILE A 280 -12.12 -20.76 -51.41
CA ILE A 280 -10.77 -20.38 -51.00
C ILE A 280 -10.82 -19.12 -50.13
N ARG A 281 -11.65 -18.13 -50.49
CA ARG A 281 -11.84 -16.93 -49.68
C ARG A 281 -12.41 -17.25 -48.29
N LYS A 282 -13.41 -18.12 -48.18
CA LYS A 282 -13.95 -18.57 -46.88
C LYS A 282 -12.88 -19.28 -46.03
N GLN A 283 -12.08 -20.15 -46.64
CA GLN A 283 -11.02 -20.89 -45.93
C GLN A 283 -9.92 -19.95 -45.41
N VAL A 284 -9.42 -19.04 -46.24
CA VAL A 284 -8.39 -18.05 -45.83
C VAL A 284 -8.92 -17.11 -44.75
N ASN A 285 -10.16 -16.62 -44.89
CA ASN A 285 -10.78 -15.75 -43.88
C ASN A 285 -10.96 -16.47 -42.54
N PHE A 286 -11.32 -17.75 -42.57
CA PHE A 286 -11.43 -18.57 -41.37
C PHE A 286 -10.06 -18.77 -40.69
N SER A 287 -9.00 -19.06 -41.46
CA SER A 287 -7.65 -19.17 -40.92
C SER A 287 -7.15 -17.85 -40.31
N ILE A 288 -7.41 -16.71 -40.96
CA ILE A 288 -7.10 -15.38 -40.43
C ILE A 288 -7.84 -15.13 -39.12
N PHE A 289 -9.14 -15.45 -39.08
CA PHE A 289 -9.97 -15.31 -37.89
C PHE A 289 -9.44 -16.17 -36.73
N LEU A 290 -9.07 -17.43 -36.97
CA LEU A 290 -8.48 -18.29 -35.96
C LEU A 290 -7.14 -17.74 -35.44
N ILE A 291 -6.27 -17.25 -36.32
CA ILE A 291 -4.98 -16.67 -35.92
C ILE A 291 -5.21 -15.44 -35.01
N LYS A 292 -6.16 -14.57 -35.35
CA LYS A 292 -6.54 -13.42 -34.51
C LYS A 292 -6.96 -13.85 -33.11
N ILE A 293 -7.84 -14.85 -33.03
CA ILE A 293 -8.34 -15.37 -31.75
C ILE A 293 -7.19 -15.95 -30.92
N ILE A 294 -6.32 -16.77 -31.53
CA ILE A 294 -5.21 -17.41 -30.83
C ILE A 294 -4.24 -16.36 -30.28
N LYS A 295 -3.85 -15.36 -31.09
CA LYS A 295 -2.95 -14.29 -30.65
C LYS A 295 -3.55 -13.45 -29.52
N GLY A 296 -4.83 -13.08 -29.66
CA GLY A 296 -5.56 -12.34 -28.64
C GLY A 296 -5.68 -13.15 -27.34
N PHE A 297 -6.05 -14.43 -27.44
CA PHE A 297 -6.16 -15.33 -26.30
C PHE A 297 -4.83 -15.50 -25.57
N LEU A 298 -3.74 -15.79 -26.28
CA LEU A 298 -2.40 -15.94 -25.68
C LEU A 298 -1.99 -14.70 -24.89
N PHE A 299 -2.25 -13.51 -25.43
CA PHE A 299 -1.93 -12.26 -24.74
C PHE A 299 -2.85 -12.02 -23.54
N ILE A 300 -4.15 -12.26 -23.67
CA ILE A 300 -5.11 -12.16 -22.55
C ILE A 300 -4.75 -13.15 -21.44
N SER A 301 -4.37 -14.38 -21.76
CA SER A 301 -3.95 -15.39 -20.78
C SER A 301 -2.69 -14.93 -20.04
N LEU A 302 -1.69 -14.40 -20.75
CA LEU A 302 -0.49 -13.83 -20.13
C LEU A 302 -0.86 -12.64 -19.22
N ALA A 303 -1.75 -11.77 -19.70
CA ALA A 303 -2.18 -10.61 -18.94
C ALA A 303 -2.93 -11.01 -17.66
N LEU A 304 -3.82 -12.00 -17.74
CA LEU A 304 -4.53 -12.56 -16.60
C LEU A 304 -3.58 -13.24 -15.61
N ALA A 305 -2.57 -13.97 -16.09
CA ALA A 305 -1.58 -14.62 -15.23
C ALA A 305 -0.76 -13.61 -14.41
N MET A 306 -0.53 -12.39 -14.93
CA MET A 306 0.15 -11.34 -14.19
C MET A 306 -0.82 -10.50 -13.34
N CYS A 307 -1.93 -10.03 -13.91
CA CYS A 307 -2.85 -9.12 -13.25
C CYS A 307 -3.72 -9.82 -12.20
N GLY A 308 -4.17 -11.04 -12.52
CA GLY A 308 -5.13 -11.79 -11.71
C GLY A 308 -4.67 -11.93 -10.25
N PRO A 309 -3.51 -12.56 -9.99
CA PRO A 309 -3.02 -12.74 -8.63
C PRO A 309 -2.81 -11.40 -7.92
N LEU A 310 -2.15 -10.43 -8.58
CA LEU A 310 -1.89 -9.11 -7.99
C LEU A 310 -3.18 -8.42 -7.53
N TYR A 311 -4.12 -8.16 -8.45
CA TYR A 311 -5.34 -7.43 -8.12
C TYR A 311 -6.23 -8.21 -7.14
N TYR A 312 -6.24 -9.54 -7.21
CA TYR A 312 -6.94 -10.36 -6.23
C TYR A 312 -6.37 -10.17 -4.82
N GLY A 313 -5.04 -10.22 -4.67
CA GLY A 313 -4.36 -9.95 -3.40
C GLY A 313 -4.62 -8.54 -2.87
N GLU A 314 -4.55 -7.53 -3.73
CA GLU A 314 -4.83 -6.13 -3.36
C GLU A 314 -6.27 -5.91 -2.91
N ILE A 315 -7.25 -6.53 -3.57
CA ILE A 315 -8.66 -6.42 -3.19
C ILE A 315 -8.88 -7.06 -1.81
N ILE A 316 -8.31 -8.24 -1.56
CA ILE A 316 -8.38 -8.90 -0.24
C ILE A 316 -7.69 -8.05 0.83
N TYR A 317 -6.55 -7.45 0.50
CA TYR A 317 -5.83 -6.57 1.41
C TYR A 317 -6.66 -5.31 1.75
N LEU A 318 -7.29 -4.68 0.76
CA LEU A 318 -8.18 -3.53 0.93
C LEU A 318 -9.43 -3.85 1.74
N MET A 319 -10.09 -4.98 1.47
CA MET A 319 -11.35 -5.35 2.14
C MET A 319 -11.18 -5.62 3.63
N ASN A 320 -10.06 -6.21 4.04
CA ASN A 320 -9.80 -6.50 5.46
C ASN A 320 -9.14 -5.32 6.19
N TYR A 321 -8.62 -4.34 5.44
CA TYR A 321 -8.06 -3.11 6.01
C TYR A 321 -9.14 -2.03 6.12
N ASN A 322 -9.85 -2.01 7.25
CA ASN A 322 -10.96 -1.09 7.54
C ASN A 322 -10.57 0.40 7.70
N THR A 323 -9.35 0.78 7.34
CA THR A 323 -8.89 2.17 7.32
C THR A 323 -8.67 2.62 5.88
N THR A 324 -9.71 3.19 5.30
CA THR A 324 -9.69 4.53 4.66
C THR A 324 -8.46 4.97 3.86
N SER A 325 -7.70 4.07 3.23
CA SER A 325 -6.74 4.51 2.20
C SER A 325 -7.48 4.69 0.88
N LEU A 326 -8.39 5.69 0.85
CA LEU A 326 -9.03 6.15 -0.37
C LEU A 326 -7.99 6.38 -1.47
N SER A 327 -6.80 6.83 -1.10
CA SER A 327 -5.63 6.93 -1.99
C SER A 327 -5.24 5.60 -2.64
N LEU A 328 -5.15 4.51 -1.88
CA LEU A 328 -4.77 3.20 -2.40
C LEU A 328 -5.88 2.63 -3.30
N PHE A 329 -7.14 2.79 -2.89
CA PHE A 329 -8.28 2.41 -3.72
C PHE A 329 -8.31 3.16 -5.05
N VAL A 330 -8.10 4.48 -5.03
CA VAL A 330 -8.04 5.32 -6.25
C VAL A 330 -6.88 4.92 -7.15
N VAL A 331 -5.68 4.71 -6.57
CA VAL A 331 -4.50 4.25 -7.34
C VAL A 331 -4.77 2.90 -7.99
N LEU A 332 -5.34 1.95 -7.24
CA LEU A 332 -5.66 0.61 -7.73
C LEU A 332 -6.64 0.68 -8.92
N LEU A 333 -7.75 1.40 -8.75
CA LEU A 333 -8.81 1.51 -9.76
C LEU A 333 -8.29 2.20 -11.03
N PHE A 334 -7.49 3.26 -10.86
CA PHE A 334 -6.86 3.95 -11.98
C PHE A 334 -5.88 3.05 -12.74
N CYS A 335 -5.00 2.34 -12.03
CA CYS A 335 -4.06 1.41 -12.65
C CYS A 335 -4.76 0.24 -13.35
N MET A 336 -5.78 -0.34 -12.72
CA MET A 336 -6.59 -1.41 -13.31
C MET A 336 -7.27 -0.95 -14.59
N THR A 337 -7.85 0.25 -14.59
CA THR A 337 -8.49 0.85 -15.78
C THR A 337 -7.49 1.03 -16.92
N ILE A 338 -6.29 1.55 -16.63
CA ILE A 338 -5.25 1.72 -17.65
C ILE A 338 -4.81 0.36 -18.21
N ASN A 339 -4.59 -0.64 -17.35
CA ASN A 339 -4.21 -1.97 -17.80
C ASN A 339 -5.28 -2.61 -18.68
N ILE A 340 -6.57 -2.45 -18.36
CA ILE A 340 -7.68 -2.89 -19.24
C ILE A 340 -7.60 -2.19 -20.60
N ILE A 341 -7.40 -0.87 -20.62
CA ILE A 341 -7.26 -0.10 -21.88
C ILE A 341 -6.06 -0.62 -22.69
N GLN A 342 -4.93 -0.90 -22.06
CA GLN A 342 -3.73 -1.40 -22.73
C GLN A 342 -3.94 -2.81 -23.31
N VAL A 343 -4.61 -3.70 -22.57
CA VAL A 343 -4.93 -5.06 -23.04
C VAL A 343 -5.93 -5.03 -24.20
N VAL A 344 -7.01 -4.27 -24.07
CA VAL A 344 -8.00 -4.09 -25.15
C VAL A 344 -7.35 -3.45 -26.37
N GLY A 345 -6.51 -2.43 -26.16
CA GLY A 345 -5.75 -1.77 -27.21
C GLY A 345 -4.82 -2.73 -27.95
N TYR A 346 -4.14 -3.64 -27.24
CA TYR A 346 -3.31 -4.68 -27.85
C TYR A 346 -4.13 -5.61 -28.76
N VAL A 347 -5.26 -6.13 -28.25
CA VAL A 347 -6.14 -7.03 -29.01
C VAL A 347 -6.70 -6.33 -30.26
N TYR A 348 -7.04 -5.05 -30.13
CA TYR A 348 -7.48 -4.22 -31.25
C TYR A 348 -6.40 -4.08 -32.33
N LEU A 349 -5.15 -3.81 -31.94
CA LEU A 349 -4.02 -3.72 -32.89
C LEU A 349 -3.77 -5.04 -33.62
N GLU A 350 -3.83 -6.18 -32.92
CA GLU A 350 -3.70 -7.50 -33.54
C GLU A 350 -4.84 -7.82 -34.51
N SER A 351 -6.05 -7.32 -34.23
CA SER A 351 -7.19 -7.46 -35.13
C SER A 351 -6.98 -6.70 -36.45
N ILE A 352 -6.42 -5.48 -36.39
CA ILE A 352 -6.09 -4.68 -37.57
C ILE A 352 -4.99 -5.34 -38.39
N SER A 353 -3.87 -5.73 -37.76
CA SER A 353 -2.71 -6.29 -38.49
C SER A 353 -3.03 -7.58 -39.23
N SER A 354 -3.94 -8.38 -38.66
CA SER A 354 -4.33 -9.66 -39.24
C SER A 354 -5.30 -9.51 -40.43
N ASN A 355 -5.74 -8.28 -40.77
CA ASN A 355 -6.45 -8.01 -42.03
C ASN A 355 -5.50 -7.78 -43.22
N VAL A 356 -4.19 -7.95 -43.06
CA VAL A 356 -3.22 -7.81 -44.13
C VAL A 356 -2.70 -9.19 -44.52
N ILE A 357 -2.86 -9.57 -45.80
CA ILE A 357 -2.24 -10.78 -46.35
C ILE A 357 -0.89 -10.41 -46.96
N TYR A 358 0.15 -11.12 -46.57
CA TYR A 358 1.48 -10.99 -47.15
C TYR A 358 1.74 -12.14 -48.13
N ARG A 359 2.11 -11.81 -49.38
CA ARG A 359 2.50 -12.76 -50.43
C ARG A 359 4.01 -12.74 -50.58
N ILE A 360 4.68 -13.87 -50.41
CA ILE A 360 6.12 -13.99 -50.70
C ILE A 360 6.29 -14.51 -52.14
N LYS A 361 6.93 -13.74 -53.02
CA LYS A 361 7.25 -14.13 -54.41
C LYS A 361 8.70 -13.77 -54.72
N ASN A 362 9.52 -14.77 -55.07
CA ASN A 362 10.93 -14.59 -55.46
C ASN A 362 11.79 -13.81 -54.44
N GLY A 363 11.49 -13.94 -53.14
CA GLY A 363 12.21 -13.22 -52.07
C GLY A 363 11.70 -11.80 -51.82
N GLU A 364 10.79 -11.27 -52.65
CA GLU A 364 10.04 -10.05 -52.37
C GLU A 364 8.73 -10.42 -51.66
N VAL A 365 8.33 -9.66 -50.66
CA VAL A 365 7.04 -9.84 -50.00
C VAL A 365 6.14 -8.67 -50.33
N ASP A 366 4.91 -8.94 -50.76
CA ASP A 366 3.89 -7.97 -51.14
C ASP A 366 2.73 -8.03 -50.14
N GLY A 367 2.40 -6.91 -49.50
CA GLY A 367 1.26 -6.80 -48.59
C GLY A 367 -0.02 -6.37 -49.32
N TYR A 368 -1.14 -7.02 -48.99
CA TYR A 368 -2.48 -6.71 -49.49
C TYR A 368 -3.42 -6.50 -48.31
N GLU A 369 -3.99 -5.30 -48.19
CA GLU A 369 -5.06 -5.03 -47.22
C GLU A 369 -6.35 -5.70 -47.67
N LEU A 370 -6.95 -6.48 -46.78
CA LEU A 370 -8.28 -7.03 -46.97
C LEU A 370 -9.31 -5.99 -46.58
N ASN A 371 -9.87 -5.29 -47.57
CA ASN A 371 -11.09 -4.53 -47.40
C ASN A 371 -12.26 -5.51 -47.31
N PHE A 372 -12.82 -5.65 -46.10
CA PHE A 372 -14.10 -6.31 -45.86
C PHE A 372 -15.23 -5.30 -45.79
#